data_AF-A0A1W9UZJ7-F1
#
_entry.id   AF-A0A1W9UZJ7-F1
#
_cell.length_a   1.000
_cell.length_b   1.000
_cell.length_c   1.000
_cell.angle_alpha   90.00
_cell.angle_beta   90.00
_cell.angle_gamma   90.00
#
_symmetry.space_group_name_H-M   'P 1'
#
loop_
_entity.id
_entity.type
_entity.pdbx_description
1 polymer ?
#
loop_
_entity_poly.entity_id
_entity_poly.type
_entity_poly.pdbx_seq_one_letter_code
_entity_poly.pdbx_strand_id
1 'polypeptide(L)'
;MRIAILTYESHQSNLMTHRLLTEFPGQVVGIMRSDVIVAGKNTWQSMWFLLKRTGLGFVFRKGMEIILSRVAASLNKTQLPPLKHLGQEFDVPVVQAKNINAPDSLATLASWQPDLIISVYLNQLIKKKIIEMPPKGVINVHPALLPRNRGLFPYFWALANGQWRRRNRRDRSLGCAQI
;
A
#
# COMPACT_ATOMS: atom_id res chain seq x y z
N MET A 1 17.95 11.56 -9.43
CA MET A 1 16.60 11.14 -9.85
C MET A 1 15.67 11.39 -8.69
N ARG A 2 14.52 12.02 -8.93
CA ARG A 2 13.54 12.39 -7.90
C ARG A 2 12.43 11.34 -7.84
N ILE A 3 12.29 10.66 -6.73
CA ILE A 3 11.32 9.58 -6.53
C ILE A 3 10.23 10.06 -5.57
N ALA A 4 8.97 9.96 -5.98
CA ALA A 4 7.85 10.13 -5.06
C ALA A 4 7.22 8.76 -4.75
N ILE A 5 6.86 8.53 -3.48
CA ILE A 5 6.26 7.27 -3.04
C ILE A 5 4.79 7.50 -2.75
N LEU A 6 3.90 6.69 -3.36
CA LEU A 6 2.48 6.64 -3.02
C LEU A 6 2.21 5.36 -2.22
N THR A 7 1.77 5.50 -0.97
CA THR A 7 1.61 4.35 -0.09
C THR A 7 0.36 4.43 0.79
N TYR A 8 0.01 3.31 1.40
CA TYR A 8 -0.91 3.21 2.53
C TYR A 8 -0.10 2.96 3.81
N GLU A 9 -0.64 3.23 5.00
CA GLU A 9 0.05 2.92 6.26
C GLU A 9 -0.27 1.50 6.75
N SER A 10 0.74 0.64 6.67
CA SER A 10 0.70 -0.74 7.12
C SER A 10 2.11 -1.20 7.45
N HIS A 11 2.26 -2.26 8.22
CA HIS A 11 3.60 -2.76 8.56
C HIS A 11 4.42 -3.13 7.32
N GLN A 12 3.80 -3.76 6.32
CA GLN A 12 4.45 -4.21 5.10
C GLN A 12 4.85 -3.03 4.20
N SER A 13 3.98 -2.03 4.06
CA SER A 13 4.27 -0.85 3.27
C SER A 13 5.34 0.03 3.93
N ASN A 14 5.34 0.15 5.26
CA ASN A 14 6.38 0.87 6.01
C ASN A 14 7.74 0.16 5.85
N LEU A 15 7.78 -1.17 5.93
CA LEU A 15 9.02 -1.93 5.70
C LEU A 15 9.59 -1.70 4.29
N MET A 16 8.73 -1.76 3.28
CA MET A 16 9.14 -1.51 1.89
C MET A 16 9.58 -0.07 1.68
N THR A 17 8.86 0.90 2.26
CA THR A 17 9.21 2.31 2.19
C THR A 17 10.54 2.58 2.86
N HIS A 18 10.79 2.02 4.04
CA HIS A 18 12.09 2.12 4.72
C HIS A 18 13.21 1.57 3.82
N ARG A 19 13.03 0.40 3.20
CA ARG A 19 14.04 -0.15 2.27
C ARG A 19 14.31 0.78 1.09
N LEU A 20 13.27 1.35 0.48
CA LEU A 20 13.43 2.32 -0.62
C LEU A 20 14.19 3.57 -0.16
N LEU A 21 13.90 4.06 1.05
CA LEU A 21 14.61 5.21 1.63
C LEU A 21 16.09 4.89 1.91
N THR A 22 16.40 3.68 2.40
CA THR A 22 17.77 3.24 2.67
C THR A 22 18.56 2.95 1.40
N GLU A 23 17.95 2.34 0.38
CA GLU A 23 18.62 1.99 -0.88
C GLU A 23 18.82 3.21 -1.81
N PHE A 24 17.94 4.20 -1.73
CA PHE A 24 17.99 5.41 -2.57
C PHE A 24 18.05 6.70 -1.72
N PRO A 25 19.10 6.89 -0.89
CA PRO A 25 19.22 8.03 -0.01
C PRO A 25 19.27 9.34 -0.82
N GLY A 26 18.51 10.36 -0.37
CA GLY A 26 18.45 11.67 -1.02
C GLY A 26 17.74 11.71 -2.38
N GLN A 27 17.26 10.57 -2.90
CA GLN A 27 16.50 10.53 -4.16
C GLN A 27 14.99 10.59 -3.91
N VAL A 28 14.52 10.15 -2.74
CA VAL A 28 13.10 10.23 -2.38
C VAL A 28 12.75 11.65 -1.97
N VAL A 29 11.91 12.32 -2.76
CA VAL A 29 11.55 13.74 -2.58
C VAL A 29 10.26 13.95 -1.81
N GLY A 30 9.47 12.89 -1.63
CA GLY A 30 8.22 12.96 -0.88
C GLY A 30 7.48 11.63 -0.80
N ILE A 31 6.73 11.46 0.28
CA ILE A 31 5.88 10.30 0.52
C ILE A 31 4.45 10.80 0.68
N MET A 32 3.54 10.32 -0.16
CA MET A 32 2.12 10.58 -0.04
C MET A 32 1.40 9.34 0.49
N ARG A 33 0.76 9.49 1.65
CA ARG A 33 0.02 8.44 2.35
C ARG A 33 -1.48 8.58 2.10
N SER A 34 -2.12 7.49 1.68
CA SER A 34 -3.58 7.33 1.68
C SER A 34 -4.10 6.94 3.08
N ASP A 35 -5.16 7.58 3.58
CA ASP A 35 -5.84 7.14 4.83
C ASP A 35 -7.20 6.50 4.60
N VAL A 36 -7.63 6.38 3.35
CA VAL A 36 -8.93 5.81 3.07
C VAL A 36 -8.86 4.31 3.33
N ILE A 37 -9.85 3.72 4.00
CA ILE A 37 -9.91 2.27 4.20
C ILE A 37 -10.45 1.60 2.92
N VAL A 38 -11.57 2.12 2.39
CA VAL A 38 -12.18 1.68 1.13
C VAL A 38 -12.33 2.89 0.22
N ALA A 39 -11.67 2.86 -0.94
CA ALA A 39 -11.70 3.95 -1.91
C ALA A 39 -13.14 4.40 -2.20
N GLY A 40 -13.41 5.70 -2.08
CA GLY A 40 -14.71 6.30 -2.35
C GLY A 40 -15.77 6.15 -1.25
N LYS A 41 -15.42 5.62 -0.06
CA LYS A 41 -16.35 5.48 1.08
C LYS A 41 -15.82 6.20 2.31
N ASN A 42 -16.73 6.80 3.09
CA ASN A 42 -16.38 7.28 4.42
C ASN A 42 -16.20 6.11 5.41
N THR A 43 -15.71 6.37 6.62
CA THR A 43 -15.41 5.33 7.61
C THR A 43 -16.64 4.48 7.97
N TRP A 44 -17.80 5.11 8.11
CA TRP A 44 -19.05 4.42 8.46
C TRP A 44 -19.55 3.54 7.30
N GLN A 45 -19.55 4.07 6.09
CA GLN A 45 -19.90 3.34 4.87
C GLN A 45 -18.91 2.20 4.61
N SER A 46 -17.63 2.38 4.93
CA SER A 46 -16.61 1.35 4.84
C SER A 46 -16.89 0.23 5.85
N MET A 47 -17.19 0.58 7.10
CA MET A 47 -17.53 -0.39 8.15
C MET A 47 -18.78 -1.19 7.78
N TRP A 48 -19.84 -0.50 7.35
CA TRP A 48 -21.09 -1.13 6.92
C TRP A 48 -20.90 -2.04 5.71
N PHE A 49 -20.11 -1.58 4.73
CA PHE A 49 -19.75 -2.37 3.55
C PHE A 49 -18.99 -3.64 3.91
N LEU A 50 -18.01 -3.55 4.82
CA LEU A 50 -17.26 -4.70 5.31
C LEU A 50 -18.18 -5.66 6.04
N LEU A 51 -19.00 -5.17 6.97
CA LEU A 51 -19.96 -5.97 7.72
C LEU A 51 -20.90 -6.76 6.80
N LYS A 52 -21.48 -6.10 5.78
CA LYS A 52 -22.36 -6.77 4.81
C LYS A 52 -21.65 -7.80 3.95
N ARG A 53 -20.37 -7.62 3.63
CA ARG A 53 -19.64 -8.46 2.68
C ARG A 53 -18.91 -9.63 3.35
N THR A 54 -18.45 -9.48 4.58
CA THR A 54 -17.67 -10.50 5.30
C THR A 54 -18.42 -11.15 6.46
N GLY A 55 -19.56 -10.58 6.88
CA GLY A 55 -20.36 -11.07 8.01
C GLY A 55 -19.82 -10.66 9.38
N LEU A 56 -20.67 -10.82 10.41
CA LEU A 56 -20.36 -10.40 11.80
C LEU A 56 -19.15 -11.13 12.38
N GLY A 57 -19.01 -12.44 12.15
CA GLY A 57 -17.92 -13.24 12.71
C GLY A 57 -16.54 -12.75 12.25
N PHE A 58 -16.41 -12.34 10.98
CA PHE A 58 -15.17 -11.76 10.47
C PHE A 58 -14.88 -10.40 11.10
N VAL A 59 -15.89 -9.52 11.19
CA VAL A 59 -15.73 -8.19 11.79
C VAL A 59 -15.33 -8.31 13.27
N PHE A 60 -15.97 -9.19 14.02
CA PHE A 60 -15.64 -9.45 15.42
C PHE A 60 -14.21 -9.98 15.58
N ARG A 61 -13.84 -11.00 14.81
CA ARG A 61 -12.48 -11.55 14.83
C ARG A 61 -11.44 -10.48 14.49
N LYS A 62 -11.68 -9.66 13.46
CA LYS A 62 -10.77 -8.57 13.09
C LYS A 62 -10.72 -7.47 14.13
N GLY A 63 -11.84 -7.13 14.76
CA GLY A 63 -11.88 -6.22 15.90
C GLY A 63 -11.01 -6.72 17.06
N MET A 64 -11.17 -7.99 17.45
CA MET A 64 -10.34 -8.63 18.48
C MET A 64 -8.86 -8.65 18.11
N GLU A 65 -8.54 -9.01 16.86
CA GLU A 65 -7.17 -9.01 16.34
C GLU A 65 -6.54 -7.61 16.41
N ILE A 66 -7.30 -6.55 16.08
CA ILE A 66 -6.85 -5.16 16.21
C ILE A 66 -6.59 -4.80 17.68
N ILE A 67 -7.52 -5.11 18.59
CA ILE A 67 -7.37 -4.83 20.02
C ILE A 67 -6.12 -5.54 20.56
N LEU A 68 -5.99 -6.84 20.30
CA LEU A 68 -4.83 -7.63 20.71
C LEU A 68 -3.53 -7.09 20.11
N SER A 69 -3.54 -6.68 18.83
CA SER A 69 -2.37 -6.09 18.19
C SER A 69 -1.98 -4.76 18.82
N ARG A 70 -2.93 -3.93 19.25
CA ARG A 70 -2.66 -2.66 19.95
C ARG A 70 -2.10 -2.88 21.34
N VAL A 71 -2.65 -3.84 22.07
CA VAL A 71 -2.11 -4.25 23.38
C VAL A 71 -0.70 -4.81 23.21
N ALA A 72 -0.49 -5.70 22.24
CA ALA A 72 0.84 -6.23 21.93
C ALA A 72 1.82 -5.14 21.46
N ALA A 73 1.38 -4.15 20.67
CA ALA A 73 2.20 -3.00 20.28
C ALA A 73 2.57 -2.12 21.47
N SER A 74 1.68 -1.97 22.45
CA SER A 74 1.98 -1.25 23.69
C SER A 74 3.04 -1.98 24.54
N LEU A 75 3.18 -3.30 24.37
CA LEU A 75 4.11 -4.13 25.14
C LEU A 75 5.43 -4.39 24.39
N ASN A 76 5.39 -4.49 23.06
CA ASN A 76 6.55 -4.74 22.20
C ASN A 76 6.96 -3.50 21.42
N LYS A 77 8.20 -3.05 21.63
CA LYS A 77 8.87 -1.98 20.85
C LYS A 77 9.24 -2.35 19.40
N THR A 78 8.90 -3.55 18.92
CA THR A 78 9.41 -4.09 17.64
C THR A 78 8.60 -3.69 16.41
N GLN A 79 7.68 -2.73 16.51
CA GLN A 79 7.04 -2.19 15.31
C GLN A 79 7.98 -1.25 14.59
N LEU A 80 8.15 -1.46 13.29
CA LEU A 80 8.76 -0.47 12.40
C LEU A 80 8.11 0.90 12.65
N PRO A 81 8.91 1.98 12.63
CA PRO A 81 8.40 3.31 12.87
C PRO A 81 7.23 3.64 11.93
N PRO A 82 6.20 4.36 12.42
CA PRO A 82 5.18 4.96 11.57
C PRO A 82 5.81 5.73 10.41
N LEU A 83 5.09 5.88 9.29
CA LEU A 83 5.64 6.59 8.12
C LEU A 83 6.09 8.01 8.46
N LYS A 84 5.42 8.66 9.42
CA LYS A 84 5.81 9.98 9.91
C LYS A 84 7.23 9.99 10.51
N HIS A 85 7.58 8.98 11.30
CA HIS A 85 8.92 8.86 11.88
C HIS A 85 9.96 8.54 10.80
N LEU A 86 9.63 7.67 9.83
CA LEU A 86 10.50 7.41 8.67
C LEU A 86 10.75 8.69 7.87
N GLY A 87 9.72 9.51 7.65
CA GLY A 87 9.89 10.81 7.00
C GLY A 87 10.85 11.74 7.74
N GLN A 88 10.75 11.79 9.08
CA GLN A 88 11.64 12.59 9.91
C GLN A 88 13.08 12.07 9.90
N GLU A 89 13.26 10.75 9.97
CA GLU A 89 14.57 10.09 9.99
C GLU A 89 15.36 10.34 8.70
N PHE A 90 14.67 10.31 7.55
CA PHE A 90 15.29 10.48 6.23
C PHE A 90 15.15 11.89 5.64
N ASP A 91 14.62 12.85 6.41
CA ASP A 91 14.32 14.23 5.98
C ASP A 91 13.45 14.31 4.71
N VAL A 92 12.40 13.48 4.67
CA VAL A 92 11.45 13.38 3.55
C VAL A 92 10.05 13.82 4.00
N PRO A 93 9.39 14.75 3.30
CA PRO A 93 8.04 15.17 3.66
C PRO A 93 7.04 14.02 3.47
N VAL A 94 6.24 13.77 4.52
CA VAL A 94 5.15 12.79 4.49
C VAL A 94 3.82 13.55 4.50
N VAL A 95 3.10 13.50 3.39
CA VAL A 95 1.82 14.19 3.21
C VAL A 95 0.68 13.20 3.22
N GLN A 96 -0.37 13.57 3.94
CA GLN A 96 -1.59 12.81 4.07
C GLN A 96 -2.59 13.19 2.97
N ALA A 97 -3.15 12.21 2.26
CA ALA A 97 -4.08 12.44 1.16
C ALA A 97 -5.33 11.55 1.29
N LYS A 98 -6.49 12.19 1.48
CA LYS A 98 -7.80 11.49 1.41
C LYS A 98 -8.09 10.97 0.00
N ASN A 99 -7.63 11.66 -1.03
CA ASN A 99 -7.75 11.19 -2.40
C ASN A 99 -6.49 11.60 -3.16
N ILE A 100 -5.67 10.62 -3.55
CA ILE A 100 -4.42 10.89 -4.26
C ILE A 100 -4.62 11.59 -5.61
N ASN A 101 -5.82 11.48 -6.19
CA ASN A 101 -6.19 12.10 -7.46
C ASN A 101 -6.88 13.46 -7.29
N ALA A 102 -7.02 13.97 -6.06
CA ALA A 102 -7.60 15.29 -5.81
C ALA A 102 -6.65 16.41 -6.29
N PRO A 103 -7.18 17.59 -6.66
CA PRO A 103 -6.36 18.72 -7.10
C PRO A 103 -5.21 19.06 -6.15
N ASP A 104 -5.46 19.08 -4.84
CA ASP A 104 -4.44 19.41 -3.82
C ASP A 104 -3.31 18.37 -3.77
N SER A 105 -3.66 17.08 -3.93
CA SER A 105 -2.69 16.00 -4.01
C SER A 105 -1.88 16.04 -5.30
N LEU A 106 -2.52 16.37 -6.43
CA LEU A 106 -1.82 16.59 -7.69
C LEU A 106 -0.85 17.78 -7.62
N ALA A 107 -1.26 18.88 -7.00
CA ALA A 107 -0.41 20.06 -6.80
C ALA A 107 0.80 19.74 -5.91
N THR A 108 0.58 18.98 -4.84
CA THR A 108 1.66 18.50 -3.96
C THR A 108 2.63 17.58 -4.69
N LEU A 109 2.12 16.61 -5.47
CA LEU A 109 2.98 15.71 -6.24
C LEU A 109 3.76 16.47 -7.32
N ALA A 110 3.14 17.45 -7.98
CA ALA A 110 3.79 18.26 -8.99
C ALA A 110 4.89 19.16 -8.40
N SER A 111 4.70 19.71 -7.19
CA SER A 111 5.73 20.54 -6.54
C SER A 111 7.00 19.76 -6.22
N TRP A 112 6.88 18.45 -5.98
CA TRP A 112 8.01 17.54 -5.79
C TRP A 112 8.74 17.18 -7.08
N GLN A 113 8.22 17.54 -8.26
CA GLN A 113 8.79 17.28 -9.59
C GLN A 113 9.43 15.87 -9.71
N PRO A 114 8.66 14.79 -9.47
CA PRO A 114 9.20 13.44 -9.49
C PRO A 114 9.57 13.01 -10.92
N ASP A 115 10.74 12.40 -11.07
CA ASP A 115 11.13 11.68 -12.28
C ASP A 115 10.40 10.33 -12.39
N LEU A 116 10.11 9.71 -11.23
CA LEU A 116 9.50 8.40 -11.08
C LEU A 116 8.55 8.41 -9.88
N ILE A 117 7.40 7.77 -10.01
CA ILE A 117 6.51 7.50 -8.87
C ILE A 117 6.49 6.00 -8.59
N ILE A 118 6.70 5.63 -7.32
CA ILE A 118 6.61 4.25 -6.86
C ILE A 118 5.37 4.10 -5.99
N SER A 119 4.44 3.25 -6.42
CA SER A 119 3.26 2.86 -5.67
C SER A 119 3.54 1.60 -4.85
N VAL A 120 3.35 1.69 -3.54
CA VAL A 120 3.64 0.63 -2.56
C VAL A 120 2.36 0.34 -1.78
N TYR A 121 1.70 -0.79 -2.04
CA TYR A 121 0.43 -1.16 -1.38
C TYR A 121 -0.65 -0.07 -1.40
N LEU A 122 -0.67 0.77 -2.43
CA LEU A 122 -1.66 1.83 -2.53
C LEU A 122 -3.06 1.22 -2.73
N ASN A 123 -4.01 1.71 -1.96
CA ASN A 123 -5.38 1.22 -1.94
C ASN A 123 -6.37 2.11 -2.72
N GLN A 124 -5.83 3.04 -3.52
CA GLN A 124 -6.57 3.92 -4.41
C GLN A 124 -6.08 3.71 -5.85
N LEU A 125 -7.00 3.80 -6.80
CA LEU A 125 -6.65 3.75 -8.22
C LEU A 125 -5.93 5.04 -8.60
N ILE A 126 -4.75 4.90 -9.23
CA ILE A 126 -3.98 6.01 -9.77
C ILE A 126 -4.58 6.39 -11.13
N LYS A 127 -5.06 7.64 -11.27
CA LYS A 127 -5.64 8.12 -12.53
C LYS A 127 -4.56 8.63 -13.48
N LYS A 128 -4.94 8.72 -14.77
CA LYS A 128 -4.10 9.16 -15.89
C LYS A 128 -3.23 10.39 -15.59
N LYS A 129 -3.78 11.40 -14.92
CA LYS A 129 -3.05 12.63 -14.53
C LYS A 129 -1.78 12.37 -13.72
N ILE A 130 -1.78 11.37 -12.83
CA ILE A 130 -0.60 10.99 -12.05
C ILE A 130 0.30 10.05 -12.85
N ILE A 131 -0.28 9.17 -13.67
CA ILE A 131 0.46 8.22 -14.50
C ILE A 131 1.38 8.95 -15.50
N GLU A 132 0.88 10.03 -16.08
CA GLU A 132 1.57 10.82 -17.11
C GLU A 132 2.42 11.96 -16.53
N MET A 133 2.37 12.20 -15.21
CA MET A 133 3.11 13.28 -14.55
C MET A 133 4.63 13.03 -14.55
N PRO A 134 5.15 11.89 -14.05
CA PRO A 134 6.58 11.63 -14.04
C PRO A 134 7.07 11.17 -15.43
N PRO A 135 8.20 11.69 -15.94
CA PRO A 135 8.74 11.31 -17.25
C PRO A 135 9.10 9.82 -17.36
N LYS A 136 9.46 9.16 -16.25
CA LYS A 136 9.74 7.70 -16.23
C LYS A 136 8.52 6.86 -15.87
N GLY A 137 7.35 7.47 -15.73
CA GLY A 137 6.10 6.80 -15.41
C GLY A 137 5.97 6.37 -13.95
N VAL A 138 5.09 5.39 -13.72
CA VAL A 138 4.70 4.92 -12.39
C VAL A 138 4.92 3.42 -12.29
N ILE A 139 5.66 2.99 -11.26
CA ILE A 139 5.90 1.58 -10.96
C ILE A 139 5.05 1.18 -9.76
N ASN A 140 4.36 0.05 -9.84
CA ASN A 140 3.64 -0.52 -8.71
C ASN A 140 4.38 -1.75 -8.16
N VAL A 141 4.67 -1.72 -6.86
CA VAL A 141 5.24 -2.84 -6.13
C VAL A 141 4.11 -3.77 -5.71
N HIS A 142 3.82 -4.75 -6.55
CA HIS A 142 2.81 -5.78 -6.30
C HIS A 142 3.45 -7.01 -5.66
N PRO A 143 2.96 -7.51 -4.50
CA PRO A 143 3.59 -8.63 -3.82
C PRO A 143 3.12 -9.99 -4.33
N ALA A 144 3.11 -10.15 -5.65
CA ALA A 144 2.86 -11.42 -6.33
C ALA A 144 3.56 -11.49 -7.68
N LEU A 145 3.82 -12.71 -8.14
CA LEU A 145 4.41 -12.98 -9.44
C LEU A 145 3.37 -12.77 -10.54
N LEU A 146 3.41 -11.59 -11.17
CA LEU A 146 2.57 -11.29 -12.32
C LEU A 146 2.85 -12.26 -13.49
N PRO A 147 1.83 -12.64 -14.28
CA PRO A 147 0.44 -12.16 -14.25
C PRO A 147 -0.47 -12.86 -13.20
N ARG A 148 0.06 -13.72 -12.32
CA ARG A 148 -0.73 -14.43 -11.32
C ARG A 148 -1.05 -13.56 -10.11
N ASN A 149 -2.17 -13.89 -9.44
CA ASN A 149 -2.66 -13.23 -8.23
C ASN A 149 -2.68 -11.70 -8.36
N ARG A 150 -3.18 -11.21 -9.50
CA ARG A 150 -3.52 -9.79 -9.68
C ARG A 150 -4.65 -9.41 -8.72
N GLY A 151 -4.77 -8.12 -8.44
CA GLY A 151 -5.85 -7.59 -7.61
C GLY A 151 -5.55 -7.70 -6.11
N LEU A 152 -6.60 -7.71 -5.31
CA LEU A 152 -6.52 -7.59 -3.86
C LEU A 152 -6.12 -8.91 -3.19
N PHE A 153 -5.42 -8.80 -2.06
CA PHE A 153 -5.00 -9.94 -1.23
C PHE A 153 -4.21 -11.03 -1.98
N PRO A 154 -3.13 -10.68 -2.70
CA PRO A 154 -2.35 -11.65 -3.48
C PRO A 154 -1.80 -12.81 -2.65
N TYR A 155 -1.42 -12.56 -1.39
CA TYR A 155 -0.96 -13.59 -0.45
C TYR A 155 -2.04 -14.64 -0.15
N PHE A 156 -3.27 -14.18 0.05
CA PHE A 156 -4.40 -15.04 0.33
C PHE A 156 -4.67 -15.94 -0.87
N TRP A 157 -4.72 -15.36 -2.08
CA TRP A 157 -4.92 -16.15 -3.31
C TRP A 157 -3.77 -17.09 -3.60
N ALA A 158 -2.52 -16.68 -3.34
CA ALA A 158 -1.38 -17.57 -3.47
C ALA A 158 -1.52 -18.79 -2.55
N LEU A 159 -1.91 -18.59 -1.29
CA LEU A 159 -2.14 -19.69 -0.34
C LEU A 159 -3.32 -20.57 -0.75
N ALA A 160 -4.47 -19.96 -1.07
CA ALA A 160 -5.69 -20.65 -1.49
C ALA A 160 -5.46 -21.50 -2.74
N ASN A 161 -4.64 -21.01 -3.68
CA ASN A 161 -4.29 -21.72 -4.90
C ASN A 161 -3.11 -22.70 -4.71
N GLY A 162 -2.66 -22.96 -3.48
CA GLY A 162 -1.56 -23.88 -3.19
C GLY A 162 -0.18 -23.41 -3.66
N GLN A 163 -0.02 -22.13 -4.00
CA GLN A 163 1.20 -21.54 -4.58
C GLN A 163 2.27 -21.18 -3.55
N TRP A 164 2.13 -21.61 -2.29
CA TRP A 164 3.14 -21.45 -1.24
C TRP A 164 4.31 -22.43 -1.39
N ARG A 165 4.13 -23.51 -2.15
CA ARG A 165 5.20 -24.44 -2.49
C ARG A 165 6.00 -23.88 -3.68
N ARG A 166 7.30 -23.63 -3.47
CA ARG A 166 8.25 -23.25 -4.55
C ARG A 166 8.05 -24.19 -5.74
N ARG A 167 7.79 -23.63 -6.92
CA ARG A 167 7.42 -24.41 -8.10
C ARG A 167 8.57 -25.25 -8.65
N ASN A 168 8.25 -26.51 -8.89
CA ASN A 168 8.74 -27.24 -10.06
C ASN A 168 8.27 -26.48 -11.33
N ARG A 169 9.16 -26.28 -12.31
CA ARG A 169 9.01 -25.38 -13.48
C ARG A 169 7.80 -25.62 -14.43
N ARG A 170 6.88 -26.55 -14.16
CA ARG A 170 5.93 -27.08 -15.16
C ARG A 170 4.45 -26.70 -15.03
N ASP A 171 4.05 -25.88 -14.08
CA ASP A 171 2.62 -25.65 -13.90
C ASP A 171 2.13 -24.45 -14.75
N ARG A 172 1.65 -24.69 -15.97
CA ARG A 172 1.20 -23.60 -16.88
C ARG A 172 -0.30 -23.29 -16.79
N SER A 173 -1.08 -23.99 -15.96
CA SER A 173 -2.54 -24.04 -16.14
C SER A 173 -3.40 -23.43 -15.02
N LEU A 174 -2.86 -22.97 -13.89
CA LEU A 174 -3.71 -22.39 -12.84
C LEU A 174 -4.04 -20.91 -13.13
N GLY A 175 -5.32 -20.69 -13.43
CA GLY A 175 -5.92 -19.48 -13.97
C GLY A 175 -5.82 -18.24 -13.08
N CYS A 176 -5.96 -17.10 -13.75
CA CYS A 176 -6.12 -15.78 -13.16
C CYS A 176 -7.33 -15.77 -12.21
N ALA A 177 -7.11 -15.75 -10.90
CA ALA A 177 -8.11 -15.21 -9.99
C ALA A 177 -8.17 -13.69 -10.23
N GLN A 178 -9.01 -13.26 -11.16
CA GLN A 178 -9.43 -11.87 -11.32
C GLN A 178 -10.64 -11.67 -10.41
N ILE A 179 -10.48 -10.84 -9.38
CA ILE A 179 -11.59 -10.19 -8.66
C ILE A 179 -11.34 -8.70 -8.69
#